data_AF-A0A351C4U8-F1
#
_entry.id   AF-A0A351C4U8-F1
#
_cell.length_a   1.000
_cell.length_b   1.000
_cell.length_c   1.000
_cell.angle_alpha   90.00
_cell.angle_beta   90.00
_cell.angle_gamma   90.00
#
_symmetry.space_group_name_H-M   'P 1'
#
loop_
_entity.id
_entity.type
_entity.pdbx_description
1 polymer ?
#
loop_
_entity_poly.entity_id
_entity_poly.type
_entity_poly.pdbx_seq_one_letter_code
_entity_poly.pdbx_strand_id
1 'polypeptide(L)'
;PGHPKKWLRVESFFLAQDQFNHFDTPVCFVGHTHLPGVLSDKIGVMRVRAGHRYMINVGSVGQPRDGDPRASFGIFDPVSFEFELIRTPYNVDRSVNRIREEGLPSGLGKRLEKGN
;
A
#
# COMPACT_ATOMS: atom_id res chain seq x y z
N PRO A 1 -2.41 -13.04 1.54
CA PRO A 1 -3.07 -14.01 2.45
C PRO A 1 -2.90 -15.45 1.93
N GLY A 2 -2.47 -16.38 2.78
CA GLY A 2 -2.03 -17.73 2.42
C GLY A 2 -0.59 -17.98 2.87
N HIS A 3 0.29 -16.98 2.67
CA HIS A 3 1.69 -17.01 3.12
C HIS A 3 2.14 -15.67 3.75
N PRO A 4 1.79 -15.38 5.02
CA PRO A 4 2.07 -14.08 5.63
C PRO A 4 3.56 -13.74 5.75
N LYS A 5 4.45 -14.75 5.75
CA LYS A 5 5.91 -14.55 5.77
C LYS A 5 6.53 -14.30 4.38
N LYS A 6 5.77 -14.49 3.30
CA LYS A 6 6.21 -14.33 1.90
C LYS A 6 5.13 -13.58 1.12
N TRP A 7 4.73 -12.42 1.65
CA TRP A 7 3.60 -11.67 1.11
C TRP A 7 3.85 -11.30 -0.36
N LEU A 8 2.96 -11.75 -1.23
CA LEU A 8 3.01 -11.43 -2.65
C LEU A 8 2.56 -9.99 -2.88
N ARG A 9 3.27 -9.26 -3.74
CA ARG A 9 2.89 -7.88 -4.05
C ARG A 9 1.57 -7.86 -4.81
N VAL A 10 0.74 -6.85 -4.53
CA VAL A 10 -0.51 -6.59 -5.26
C VAL A 10 -0.20 -5.89 -6.59
N GLU A 11 0.70 -6.49 -7.38
CA GLU A 11 1.20 -5.95 -8.65
C GLU A 11 0.77 -6.80 -9.85
N SER A 12 0.34 -8.04 -9.62
CA SER A 12 -0.04 -8.99 -10.67
C SER A 12 -1.34 -9.69 -10.32
N PHE A 13 -2.34 -9.56 -11.20
CA PHE A 13 -3.62 -10.25 -11.06
C PHE A 13 -3.43 -11.76 -10.92
N PHE A 14 -2.63 -12.39 -11.77
CA PHE A 14 -2.45 -13.84 -11.78
C PHE A 14 -1.80 -14.37 -10.50
N LEU A 15 -0.82 -13.64 -9.95
CA LEU A 15 -0.17 -14.04 -8.70
C LEU A 15 -1.05 -13.84 -7.48
N ALA A 16 -1.94 -12.86 -7.53
CA ALA A 16 -2.81 -12.50 -6.43
C ALA A 16 -4.19 -13.17 -6.50
N GLN A 17 -4.55 -13.83 -7.61
CA GLN A 17 -5.86 -14.48 -7.76
C GLN A 17 -6.09 -15.56 -6.71
N ASP A 18 -5.09 -16.41 -6.46
CA ASP A 18 -5.18 -17.46 -5.43
C ASP A 18 -5.39 -16.89 -4.02
N GLN A 19 -4.91 -15.68 -3.77
CA GLN A 19 -5.08 -15.01 -2.48
C GLN A 19 -6.56 -14.76 -2.14
N PHE A 20 -7.44 -14.63 -3.14
CA PHE A 20 -8.89 -14.49 -2.93
C PHE A 20 -9.55 -15.76 -2.38
N ASN A 21 -8.92 -16.92 -2.49
CA ASN A 21 -9.43 -18.16 -1.88
C ASN A 21 -9.19 -18.23 -0.36
N HIS A 22 -8.43 -17.27 0.19
CA HIS A 22 -8.03 -17.25 1.61
C HIS A 22 -8.74 -16.20 2.46
N PHE A 23 -9.78 -15.57 1.93
CA PHE A 23 -10.68 -14.69 2.66
C PHE A 23 -12.05 -14.67 1.98
N ASP A 24 -13.11 -14.37 2.74
CA ASP A 24 -14.49 -14.35 2.20
C ASP A 24 -15.15 -12.95 2.29
N THR A 25 -14.43 -11.97 2.82
CA THR A 25 -14.93 -10.59 2.92
C THR A 25 -14.89 -9.85 1.57
N PRO A 26 -15.75 -8.83 1.38
CA PRO A 26 -15.72 -7.99 0.18
C PRO A 26 -14.41 -7.23 -0.02
N VAL A 27 -13.73 -6.85 1.08
CA VAL A 27 -12.45 -6.15 1.03
C VAL A 27 -11.46 -6.81 1.98
N CYS A 28 -10.21 -6.96 1.52
CA CYS A 28 -9.05 -7.36 2.32
C CYS A 28 -8.00 -6.25 2.23
N PHE A 29 -7.81 -5.50 3.32
CA PHE A 29 -6.74 -4.51 3.43
C PHE A 29 -5.41 -5.17 3.78
N VAL A 30 -4.37 -4.78 3.06
CA VAL A 30 -3.03 -5.36 3.15
C VAL A 30 -1.99 -4.26 3.18
N GLY A 31 -0.76 -4.60 3.57
CA GLY A 31 0.34 -3.64 3.66
C GLY A 31 1.67 -4.32 3.38
N HIS A 32 2.66 -4.10 4.24
CA HIS A 32 3.98 -4.74 4.24
C HIS A 32 4.92 -4.31 3.09
N THR A 33 4.44 -4.21 1.85
CA THR A 33 5.26 -3.89 0.67
C THR A 33 5.65 -2.42 0.58
N HIS A 34 4.85 -1.53 1.19
CA HIS A 34 4.93 -0.06 1.06
C HIS A 34 4.63 0.46 -0.35
N LEU A 35 3.96 -0.35 -1.17
CA LEU A 35 3.58 -0.04 -2.54
C LEU A 35 2.04 -0.05 -2.60
N PRO A 36 1.38 1.07 -2.91
CA PRO A 36 -0.06 1.07 -3.01
C PRO A 36 -0.52 0.23 -4.21
N GLY A 37 -1.72 -0.35 -4.11
CA GLY A 37 -2.28 -1.16 -5.18
C GLY A 37 -3.69 -1.60 -4.85
N VAL A 38 -4.56 -1.58 -5.86
CA VAL A 38 -5.92 -2.10 -5.76
C VAL A 38 -6.06 -3.20 -6.79
N LEU A 39 -6.53 -4.36 -6.33
CA LEU A 39 -6.81 -5.48 -7.19
C LEU A 39 -8.22 -6.01 -6.93
N SER A 40 -8.96 -6.21 -8.02
CA SER A 40 -10.26 -6.88 -8.03
C SER A 40 -10.09 -8.39 -8.26
N ASP A 41 -11.05 -9.18 -7.78
CA ASP A 41 -11.20 -10.60 -8.09
C ASP A 41 -11.48 -10.88 -9.59
N LYS A 42 -11.91 -9.86 -10.34
CA LYS A 42 -12.22 -9.93 -11.77
C LYS A 42 -11.37 -8.98 -12.61
N ILE A 43 -10.88 -9.48 -13.74
CA ILE A 43 -10.18 -8.70 -14.77
C ILE A 43 -11.12 -7.61 -15.33
N GLY A 44 -10.58 -6.41 -15.56
CA GLY A 44 -11.31 -5.28 -16.14
C GLY A 44 -12.08 -4.43 -15.12
N VAL A 45 -12.09 -4.82 -13.84
CA VAL A 45 -12.68 -4.02 -12.76
C VAL A 45 -11.60 -3.17 -12.11
N MET A 46 -11.55 -1.90 -12.51
CA MET A 46 -10.48 -0.96 -12.10
C MET A 46 -10.87 -0.06 -10.92
N ARG A 47 -12.16 0.20 -10.72
CA ARG A 47 -12.68 1.03 -9.62
C ARG A 47 -13.27 0.16 -8.51
N VAL A 48 -13.01 0.53 -7.26
CA VAL A 48 -13.66 -0.08 -6.10
C VAL A 48 -15.14 0.29 -6.11
N ARG A 49 -16.01 -0.74 -6.06
CA ARG A 49 -17.47 -0.62 -6.04
C ARG A 49 -18.09 -1.92 -5.50
N ALA A 50 -19.32 -1.85 -5.01
CA ALA A 50 -20.02 -3.03 -4.51
C ALA A 50 -20.16 -4.13 -5.59
N GLY A 51 -20.33 -5.39 -5.16
CA GLY A 51 -20.55 -6.54 -6.04
C GLY A 51 -19.27 -7.24 -6.55
N HIS A 52 -18.10 -6.79 -6.11
CA HIS A 52 -16.79 -7.39 -6.39
C HIS A 52 -16.01 -7.56 -5.08
N ARG A 53 -14.95 -8.37 -5.14
CA ARG A 53 -14.02 -8.53 -4.02
C ARG A 53 -12.72 -7.82 -4.33
N TYR A 54 -12.15 -7.16 -3.32
CA TYR A 54 -10.92 -6.38 -3.49
C TYR A 54 -9.85 -6.76 -2.47
N MET A 55 -8.61 -6.70 -2.94
CA MET A 55 -7.43 -6.65 -2.09
C MET A 55 -6.77 -5.30 -2.29
N ILE A 56 -6.61 -4.55 -1.20
CA ILE A 56 -6.20 -3.14 -1.24
C ILE A 56 -4.97 -2.94 -0.36
N ASN A 57 -3.87 -2.48 -0.98
CA ASN A 57 -2.70 -1.98 -0.31
C ASN A 57 -2.71 -0.46 -0.34
N VAL A 58 -2.69 0.17 0.83
CA VAL A 58 -2.72 1.65 0.96
C VAL A 58 -1.34 2.30 0.86
N GLY A 59 -0.29 1.50 0.65
CA GLY A 59 1.10 1.97 0.62
C GLY A 59 1.70 2.07 2.03
N SER A 60 2.47 3.13 2.28
CA SER A 60 3.09 3.39 3.58
C SER A 60 3.05 4.87 3.94
N VAL A 61 2.71 5.16 5.19
CA VAL A 61 2.75 6.52 5.73
C VAL A 61 4.19 6.98 5.95
N GLY A 62 5.06 6.09 6.46
CA GLY A 62 6.38 6.47 6.99
C GLY A 62 7.56 6.13 6.08
N GLN A 63 7.41 5.24 5.12
CA GLN A 63 8.49 4.89 4.17
C GLN A 63 7.90 4.36 2.85
N PRO A 64 7.27 5.20 2.01
CA PRO A 64 6.83 4.79 0.67
C PRO A 64 7.98 4.17 -0.13
N ARG A 65 7.67 3.22 -1.03
CA ARG A 65 8.69 2.51 -1.85
C ARG A 65 8.42 2.54 -3.35
N ASP A 66 7.46 3.35 -3.79
CA ASP A 66 6.99 3.40 -5.17
C ASP A 66 7.52 4.59 -5.97
N GLY A 67 8.58 5.25 -5.49
CA GLY A 67 9.20 6.41 -6.12
C GLY A 67 8.54 7.75 -5.81
N ASP A 68 7.45 7.75 -5.02
CA ASP A 68 6.80 8.96 -4.51
C ASP A 68 7.09 9.11 -3.01
N PRO A 69 7.87 10.13 -2.58
CA PRO A 69 8.24 10.29 -1.18
C PRO A 69 7.08 10.74 -0.28
N ARG A 70 5.92 11.13 -0.84
CA ARG A 70 4.74 11.53 -0.06
C ARG A 70 4.15 10.35 0.71
N ALA A 71 3.71 10.61 1.94
CA ALA A 71 3.03 9.62 2.76
C ALA A 71 1.76 9.10 2.05
N SER A 72 1.51 7.80 2.15
CA SER A 72 0.39 7.12 1.51
C SER A 72 -0.55 6.51 2.54
N PHE A 73 -1.84 6.75 2.37
CA PHE A 73 -2.92 6.10 3.12
C PHE A 73 -4.19 6.06 2.26
N GLY A 74 -5.25 5.40 2.74
CA GLY A 74 -6.51 5.33 2.01
C GLY A 74 -7.71 5.61 2.89
N ILE A 75 -8.76 6.17 2.27
CA ILE A 75 -10.09 6.33 2.88
C ILE A 75 -11.04 5.38 2.15
N PHE A 76 -11.75 4.57 2.93
CA PHE A 76 -12.77 3.67 2.42
C PHE A 76 -14.09 3.95 3.13
N ASP A 77 -15.13 4.22 2.35
CA ASP A 77 -16.50 4.34 2.86
C ASP A 77 -17.23 2.99 2.67
N PRO A 78 -17.58 2.28 3.75
CA PRO A 78 -18.26 0.99 3.63
C PRO A 78 -19.72 1.11 3.15
N VAL A 79 -20.33 2.29 3.19
CA VAL A 79 -21.72 2.52 2.74
C VAL A 79 -21.77 2.73 1.24
N SER A 80 -21.03 3.70 0.71
CA SER A 80 -20.94 3.93 -0.75
C SER A 80 -20.03 2.93 -1.47
N PHE A 81 -19.18 2.23 -0.71
CA PHE A 81 -18.16 1.32 -1.21
C PHE A 81 -17.07 2.02 -2.05
N GLU A 82 -16.89 3.32 -1.85
CA GLU A 82 -15.85 4.10 -2.52
C GLU A 82 -14.52 4.01 -1.77
N PHE A 83 -13.42 3.98 -2.52
CA PHE A 83 -12.06 3.99 -2.00
C PHE A 83 -11.26 5.09 -2.68
N GLU A 84 -10.56 5.88 -1.87
CA GLU A 84 -9.61 6.88 -2.33
C GLU A 84 -8.23 6.59 -1.75
N LEU A 85 -7.20 6.57 -2.62
CA LEU A 85 -5.80 6.53 -2.23
C LEU A 85 -5.27 7.95 -2.14
N ILE A 86 -4.79 8.36 -0.97
CA ILE A 86 -4.35 9.72 -0.71
C ILE A 86 -2.83 9.77 -0.56
N ARG A 87 -2.23 10.77 -1.21
CA ARG A 87 -0.83 11.15 -1.05
C ARG A 87 -0.73 12.52 -0.42
N THR A 88 -0.11 12.58 0.75
CA THR A 88 0.10 13.85 1.46
C THR A 88 1.58 14.17 1.61
N PRO A 89 2.03 15.40 1.27
CA PRO A 89 3.38 15.81 1.60
C PRO A 89 3.57 15.85 3.12
N TYR A 90 4.80 15.64 3.56
CA TYR A 90 5.25 15.85 4.93
C TYR A 90 6.68 16.40 4.89
N ASN A 91 7.19 16.84 6.04
CA ASN A 91 8.55 17.35 6.13
C ASN A 91 9.56 16.18 6.14
N VAL A 92 9.93 15.71 4.94
CA VAL A 92 10.90 14.63 4.72
C VAL A 92 12.25 15.00 5.33
N ASP A 93 12.73 16.21 5.09
CA ASP A 93 14.02 16.70 5.59
C ASP A 93 14.10 16.63 7.12
N ARG A 94 13.03 16.96 7.83
CA ARG A 94 12.97 16.82 9.29
C ARG A 94 13.15 15.38 9.73
N SER A 95 12.52 14.42 9.05
CA SER A 95 12.67 12.99 9.35
C SER A 95 14.09 12.48 9.02
N VAL A 96 14.65 12.90 7.89
CA VAL A 96 16.03 12.56 7.48
C VAL A 96 17.06 13.13 8.46
N ASN A 97 16.87 14.38 8.91
CA ASN A 97 17.75 15.02 9.88
C ASN A 97 17.73 14.28 11.22
N ARG A 98 16.55 13.83 11.70
CA ARG A 98 16.46 13.00 12.90
C ARG A 98 17.19 11.66 12.73
N ILE A 99 17.04 10.99 11.58
CA ILE A 99 17.78 9.74 11.29
C ILE A 99 19.29 9.97 11.43
N ARG A 100 19.80 11.11 10.93
CA ARG A 100 21.21 11.49 11.04
C ARG A 100 21.63 11.82 12.48
N GLU A 101 20.85 12.61 13.19
CA GLU A 101 21.12 13.04 14.58
C GLU A 101 21.18 11.85 15.54
N GLU A 102 20.34 10.85 15.33
CA GLU A 102 20.32 9.60 16.11
C GLU A 102 21.41 8.59 15.68
N GLY A 103 22.28 8.95 14.72
CA GLY A 103 23.35 8.08 14.25
C GLY A 103 22.89 6.83 13.49
N LEU A 104 21.66 6.83 12.96
CA LEU A 104 21.11 5.70 12.20
C LEU A 104 21.73 5.61 10.79
N PRO A 105 21.70 4.44 10.14
CA PRO A 105 22.25 4.27 8.80
C PRO A 105 21.68 5.27 7.80
N SER A 106 22.55 6.02 7.12
CA SER A 106 22.17 7.07 6.16
C SER A 106 21.29 6.59 5.00
N GLY A 107 21.36 5.29 4.69
CA GLY A 107 20.47 4.64 3.73
C GLY A 107 18.99 4.80 4.09
N LEU A 108 18.62 4.84 5.38
CA LEU A 108 17.23 5.05 5.80
C LEU A 108 16.71 6.43 5.39
N GLY A 109 17.53 7.48 5.49
CA GLY A 109 17.17 8.83 5.07
C GLY A 109 17.02 8.95 3.56
N LYS A 110 18.00 8.45 2.80
CA LYS A 110 17.98 8.44 1.32
C LYS A 110 16.73 7.76 0.75
N ARG A 111 16.22 6.75 1.46
CA ARG A 111 14.98 6.06 1.10
C ARG A 111 13.75 6.91 1.26
N LEU A 112 13.68 7.74 2.31
CA LEU A 112 12.57 8.68 2.50
C LEU A 112 12.56 9.76 1.42
N GLU A 113 13.73 10.28 1.05
CA GLU A 113 13.87 11.32 0.02
C GLU A 113 13.42 10.82 -1.36
N LYS A 114 13.71 9.56 -1.68
CA LYS A 114 13.39 8.95 -2.98
C LYS A 114 12.06 8.20 -3.03
N GLY A 115 11.51 7.85 -1.86
CA GLY A 115 10.41 6.89 -1.74
C GLY A 115 10.79 5.50 -2.26
N ASN A 116 11.89 4.89 -1.79
CA ASN A 116 12.36 3.56 -2.23
C ASN A 116 12.72 2.57 -1.10
#